data_AF-A0A930KE24-F1
#
_entry.id   AF-A0A930KE24-F1
#
_cell.length_a   1.000
_cell.length_b   1.000
_cell.length_c   1.000
_cell.angle_alpha   90.00
_cell.angle_beta   90.00
_cell.angle_gamma   90.00
#
_symmetry.space_group_name_H-M   'P 1'
#
loop_
_entity.id
_entity.type
_entity.pdbx_description
1 polymer ?
#
loop_
_entity_poly.entity_id
_entity_poly.type
_entity_poly.pdbx_seq_one_letter_code
_entity_poly.pdbx_strand_id
1 'polypeptide(L)' 'CTGIGNGRFGHPVQNRAISAREAALFQTFPIKYKFFPNEQEVSLVKASRYIGNAVPPRLGEVIAESIKKHIRTHK' A
#
# COMPACT_ATOMS: atom_id res chain seq x y z
N CYS A 1 3.66 8.54 3.89
CA CYS A 1 3.37 7.46 4.87
C CYS A 1 4.63 6.89 5.56
N THR A 2 5.82 7.51 5.49
CA THR A 2 7.08 6.95 6.04
C THR A 2 7.88 7.94 6.88
N GLY A 3 7.39 9.17 7.07
CA GLY A 3 8.08 10.20 7.86
C GLY A 3 7.66 10.16 9.32
N ILE A 4 8.62 10.16 10.25
CA ILE A 4 8.38 10.07 11.71
C ILE A 4 7.48 11.22 12.21
N GLY A 5 7.65 12.44 11.67
CA GLY A 5 6.85 13.60 12.09
C GLY A 5 5.39 13.61 11.61
N ASN A 6 4.99 12.68 10.74
CA ASN A 6 3.67 12.69 10.09
C ASN A 6 2.66 11.73 10.74
N GLY A 7 2.98 11.15 11.91
CA GLY A 7 2.12 10.20 12.61
C GLY A 7 2.91 9.11 13.33
N ARG A 8 2.24 8.00 13.69
CA ARG A 8 2.87 6.84 14.37
C ARG A 8 3.56 5.91 13.35
N PHE A 9 4.55 6.42 12.63
CA PHE A 9 5.27 5.68 11.59
C PHE A 9 6.66 5.17 12.03
N GLY A 10 6.95 5.14 13.33
CA GLY A 10 8.15 4.50 13.88
C GLY A 10 8.06 2.98 13.77
N HIS A 11 9.20 2.32 13.50
CA HIS A 11 9.27 0.86 13.58
C HIS A 11 9.21 0.43 15.05
N PRO A 12 8.44 -0.63 15.40
CA PRO A 12 8.15 -0.96 16.80
C PRO A 12 9.39 -1.33 17.63
N VAL A 13 10.44 -1.84 16.99
CA VAL A 13 11.65 -2.33 17.66
C VAL A 13 12.92 -1.64 17.18
N GLN A 14 12.93 -1.12 15.96
CA GLN A 14 14.15 -0.60 15.33
C GLN A 14 14.11 0.92 15.43
N ASN A 15 15.25 1.56 15.71
CA ASN A 15 15.33 3.02 15.82
C ASN A 15 15.31 3.70 14.44
N ARG A 16 14.20 3.54 13.71
CA ARG A 16 13.95 4.09 12.38
C ARG A 16 12.45 4.22 12.12
N ALA A 17 12.06 4.94 11.07
CA ALA A 17 10.71 4.86 10.54
C ALA A 17 10.44 3.51 9.85
N ILE A 18 9.16 3.19 9.61
CA ILE A 18 8.78 2.10 8.73
C ILE A 18 9.30 2.35 7.30
N SER A 19 9.75 1.30 6.64
CA SER A 19 10.20 1.34 5.26
C SER A 19 9.03 1.52 4.30
N ALA A 20 9.32 1.94 3.06
CA ALA A 20 8.31 1.97 2.01
C ALA A 20 7.68 0.60 1.78
N ARG A 21 8.46 -0.50 1.90
CA ARG A 21 7.94 -1.86 1.74
C ARG A 21 6.99 -2.25 2.88
N GLU A 22 7.32 -1.92 4.13
CA GLU A 22 6.42 -2.14 5.28
C GLU A 22 5.11 -1.35 5.11
N ALA A 23 5.19 -0.08 4.68
CA ALA A 23 4.00 0.72 4.39
C ALA A 23 3.13 0.12 3.26
N ALA A 24 3.76 -0.45 2.22
CA ALA A 24 3.04 -1.12 1.13
C ALA A 24 2.33 -2.39 1.61
N LEU A 25 2.95 -3.15 2.52
CA LEU A 25 2.33 -4.33 3.11
C LEU A 25 1.11 -3.96 3.98
N PHE A 26 1.18 -2.86 4.73
CA PHE A 26 0.01 -2.34 5.46
C PHE A 26 -1.13 -1.95 4.51
N GLN A 27 -0.80 -1.44 3.32
CA GLN A 27 -1.74 -1.18 2.23
C GLN A 27 -2.18 -2.45 1.49
N THR A 28 -1.82 -3.64 1.96
CA THR A 28 -2.19 -4.96 1.37
C THR A 28 -1.62 -5.23 -0.02
N PHE A 29 -0.58 -4.50 -0.44
CA PHE A 29 0.13 -4.85 -1.67
C PHE A 29 0.85 -6.20 -1.52
N PRO A 30 0.89 -7.03 -2.58
CA PRO A 30 1.72 -8.22 -2.59
C PRO A 30 3.19 -7.90 -2.29
N ILE A 31 3.89 -8.80 -1.59
CA ILE A 31 5.28 -8.59 -1.14
C ILE A 31 6.24 -8.26 -2.30
N LYS A 32 5.99 -8.80 -3.50
CA LYS A 32 6.79 -8.59 -4.71
C LYS A 32 6.22 -7.53 -5.66
N TYR A 33 5.23 -6.75 -5.23
CA TYR A 33 4.66 -5.69 -6.07
C TYR A 33 5.72 -4.64 -6.39
N LYS A 34 5.91 -4.36 -7.69
CA LYS A 34 6.81 -3.32 -8.18
C LYS A 34 6.00 -2.07 -8.50
N PHE A 35 6.29 -0.98 -7.80
CA PHE A 35 5.61 0.31 -8.05
C PHE A 35 6.20 1.04 -9.27
N PHE A 36 7.46 0.76 -9.57
CA PHE A 36 8.21 1.39 -10.65
C PHE A 36 9.14 0.35 -11.32
N PRO A 37 9.49 0.51 -12.61
CA PRO A 37 10.41 -0.41 -13.30
C PRO A 37 11.80 -0.49 -12.65
N ASN A 38 12.35 0.65 -12.27
CA ASN A 38 13.59 0.80 -11.51
C ASN A 38 13.28 1.50 -10.19
N GLU A 39 13.20 0.74 -9.08
CA GLU A 39 12.84 1.30 -7.77
C GLU A 39 14.03 2.05 -7.12
N GLN A 40 15.26 1.77 -7.54
CA GLN A 40 16.48 2.40 -7.02
C GLN A 40 16.61 3.87 -7.44
N GLU A 41 16.09 4.22 -8.61
CA GLU A 41 16.07 5.61 -9.12
C GLU A 41 14.93 6.46 -8.55
N VAL A 42 14.03 5.87 -7.76
CA VAL A 42 12.84 6.54 -7.26
C VAL A 42 13.07 7.10 -5.86
N SER A 43 12.81 8.39 -5.70
CA SER A 43 12.89 9.01 -4.37
C SER A 43 11.88 8.39 -3.40
N LEU A 44 12.30 8.27 -2.14
CA LEU A 44 11.44 7.74 -1.06
C LEU A 44 10.14 8.54 -0.92
N VAL A 45 10.20 9.86 -1.14
CA VAL A 45 9.02 10.74 -1.10
C VAL A 45 8.00 10.36 -2.17
N LYS A 46 8.45 10.14 -3.41
CA LYS A 46 7.59 9.74 -4.53
C LYS A 46 6.96 8.38 -4.27
N ALA A 47 7.76 7.39 -3.89
CA ALA A 47 7.25 6.05 -3.55
C ALA A 47 6.23 6.11 -2.42
N SER A 48 6.51 6.86 -1.35
CA SER A 48 5.62 7.01 -0.19
C SER A 48 4.30 7.69 -0.53
N ARG A 49 4.28 8.59 -1.53
CA ARG A 49 3.03 9.20 -2.02
C ARG A 49 2.18 8.19 -2.80
N TYR A 50 2.80 7.40 -3.68
CA TYR A 50 2.09 6.35 -4.43
C TYR A 50 1.49 5.30 -3.50
N ILE A 51 2.28 4.82 -2.53
CA ILE A 51 1.81 3.84 -1.55
C ILE A 51 0.72 4.44 -0.66
N GLY A 52 0.93 5.64 -0.11
CA GLY A 52 0.00 6.25 0.84
C GLY A 52 -1.35 6.65 0.24
N ASN A 53 -1.38 7.05 -1.03
CA ASN A 53 -2.61 7.49 -1.70
C ASN A 53 -3.35 6.35 -2.41
N ALA A 54 -2.77 5.14 -2.48
CA ALA A 54 -3.41 4.02 -3.14
C ALA A 54 -4.65 3.53 -2.36
N VAL A 55 -5.62 2.97 -3.10
CA VAL A 55 -6.66 2.12 -2.50
C VAL A 55 -6.02 0.76 -2.19
N PRO A 56 -6.19 0.19 -0.98
CA PRO A 56 -5.64 -1.12 -0.66
C PRO A 56 -6.14 -2.19 -1.65
N PRO A 57 -5.25 -2.99 -2.29
CA PRO A 57 -5.69 -4.03 -3.23
C PRO A 57 -6.72 -5.00 -2.65
N ARG A 58 -6.60 -5.39 -1.38
CA ARG A 58 -7.57 -6.28 -0.72
C ARG A 58 -8.95 -5.64 -0.58
N LEU A 59 -9.02 -4.33 -0.34
CA LEU A 59 -10.30 -3.62 -0.32
C LEU A 59 -10.95 -3.63 -1.71
N GLY A 60 -10.16 -3.33 -2.74
CA GLY A 60 -10.63 -3.39 -4.13
C GLY A 60 -11.16 -4.78 -4.52
N GLU A 61 -10.46 -5.85 -4.10
CA GLU A 61 -10.89 -7.23 -4.31
C GLU A 61 -12.24 -7.54 -3.66
N VAL A 62 -12.42 -7.20 -2.38
CA VAL A 62 -13.67 -7.46 -1.64
C VAL A 62 -14.84 -6.71 -2.27
N ILE A 63 -14.63 -5.45 -2.68
CA ILE A 63 -15.66 -4.66 -3.38
C ILE A 63 -16.03 -5.33 -4.71
N ALA A 64 -15.03 -5.77 -5.50
CA ALA A 64 -15.27 -6.43 -6.78
C ALA A 64 -16.06 -7.74 -6.62
N GLU A 65 -15.78 -8.53 -5.59
CA GLU A 65 -16.55 -9.74 -5.31
C GLU A 65 -18.01 -9.44 -4.92
N SER A 66 -18.26 -8.38 -4.17
CA SER A 66 -19.62 -7.91 -3.88
C SER A 66 -20.37 -7.54 -5.16
N ILE A 67 -19.73 -6.78 -6.07
CA ILE A 67 -20.32 -6.38 -7.36
C ILE A 67 -20.60 -7.61 -8.24
N LYS A 68 -19.63 -8.54 -8.35
CA LYS A 68 -19.82 -9.80 -9.10
C LYS A 68 -20.99 -10.61 -8.56
N LYS A 69 -21.13 -10.70 -7.23
CA LYS A 69 -22.27 -11.38 -6.59
C LYS A 69 -23.59 -10.70 -6.98
N HIS A 70 -23.67 -9.38 -6.88
CA HIS A 70 -24.86 -8.62 -7.26
C HIS A 70 -25.26 -8.91 -8.71
N ILE A 71 -24.31 -8.78 -9.65
CA ILE A 71 -24.53 -9.06 -11.08
C ILE A 71 -24.99 -10.50 -11.31
N ARG A 72 -24.44 -11.50 -10.61
CA ARG A 72 -24.86 -12.90 -10.76
C ARG A 72 -26.28 -13.16 -10.25
N THR A 73 -26.69 -12.46 -9.21
CA THR A 73 -28.00 -12.66 -8.54
C THR A 73 -29.15 -11.87 -9.15
N HIS A 74 -28.89 -10.77 -9.86
CA HIS A 74 -29.90 -9.87 -10.43
C HIS A 74 -29.78 -9.76 -11.96
N LYS A 75 -29.38 -10.85 -12.63
CA LYS A 75 -29.64 -11.05 -14.06
C LYS A 75 -31.09 -11.47 -14.26
#